data_AF-A0A2H0QH71-F1
#
_entry.id   AF-A0A2H0QH71-F1
#
_cell.length_a   1.000
_cell.length_b   1.000
_cell.length_c   1.000
_cell.angle_alpha   90.00
_cell.angle_beta   90.00
_cell.angle_gamma   90.00
#
_symmetry.space_group_name_H-M   'P 1'
#
loop_
_entity.id
_entity.type
_entity.pdbx_description
1 polymer ?
#
loop_
_entity_poly.entity_id
_entity_poly.type
_entity_poly.pdbx_seq_one_letter_code
_entity_poly.pdbx_strand_id
1 'polypeptide(L)'
;YYDLYLDTPDLALFNNKLSLRLRKRTFESGEMDYDLQLKSEPNVEDDVRMEVEEGSLSFYKVKIGDQWEPIEDLLGSIFKFVEGDIPQRGPASDFHSQIELITDWIKFKSNSTIDPFVKLKRFFPQDPLIVSKLRPVLIGVSKRERFHVFIQEGETELKPLYTVRELPTFFIQNPRNIWLAEMSADHAHFFSIKNKKARNVIMELEIENKYPDSIISKEYIHKLNNELAKKFSIEANYDSKYRDSILHLMDNI
;
A
#
# COMPACT_ATOMS: atom_id res chain seq x y z
N TYR A 1 4.05 -6.40 6.02
CA TYR A 1 3.12 -5.30 5.76
C TYR A 1 1.71 -5.78 6.06
N TYR A 2 0.90 -4.91 6.67
CA TYR A 2 -0.53 -5.14 6.89
C TYR A 2 -1.29 -3.92 6.41
N ASP A 3 -2.33 -4.13 5.61
CA ASP A 3 -3.07 -3.06 4.94
C ASP A 3 -4.57 -3.24 5.25
N LEU A 4 -5.22 -2.19 5.78
CA LEU A 4 -6.67 -2.10 5.91
C LEU A 4 -7.18 -1.18 4.80
N TYR A 5 -7.76 -1.75 3.75
CA TYR A 5 -8.24 -1.01 2.59
C TYR A 5 -9.61 -0.40 2.84
N LEU A 6 -9.79 0.81 2.33
CA LEU A 6 -10.97 1.63 2.52
C LEU A 6 -11.63 1.89 1.16
N ASP A 7 -12.95 1.79 1.10
CA ASP A 7 -13.76 2.21 -0.05
C ASP A 7 -15.14 2.66 0.42
N THR A 8 -15.90 3.28 -0.47
CA THR A 8 -17.31 3.59 -0.23
C THR A 8 -18.19 2.35 -0.43
N PRO A 9 -19.45 2.36 0.05
CA PRO A 9 -20.35 1.23 -0.14
C PRO A 9 -20.62 0.86 -1.60
N ASP A 10 -20.52 1.83 -2.51
CA ASP A 10 -20.65 1.69 -3.96
C ASP A 10 -19.31 1.50 -4.69
N LEU A 11 -18.23 1.26 -3.95
CA LEU A 11 -16.89 0.99 -4.48
C LEU A 11 -16.36 2.11 -5.39
N ALA A 12 -16.59 3.36 -5.01
CA ALA A 12 -16.23 4.52 -5.80
C ALA A 12 -14.71 4.60 -6.07
N LEU A 13 -13.86 4.21 -5.12
CA LEU A 13 -12.40 4.23 -5.32
C LEU A 13 -11.98 3.15 -6.32
N PHE A 14 -12.44 1.91 -6.14
CA PHE A 14 -12.21 0.82 -7.09
C PHE A 14 -12.66 1.18 -8.51
N ASN A 15 -13.88 1.74 -8.65
CA ASN A 15 -14.45 2.13 -9.95
C ASN A 15 -13.66 3.26 -10.63
N ASN A 16 -12.94 4.07 -9.84
CA ASN A 16 -12.10 5.16 -10.33
C ASN A 16 -10.60 4.81 -10.33
N LYS A 17 -10.24 3.52 -10.24
CA LYS A 17 -8.84 3.05 -10.24
C LYS A 17 -8.00 3.70 -9.13
N LEU A 18 -8.57 3.82 -7.94
CA LEU A 18 -7.90 4.31 -6.74
C LEU A 18 -7.91 3.23 -5.66
N SER A 19 -6.91 3.27 -4.80
CA SER A 19 -6.87 2.49 -3.56
C SER A 19 -6.44 3.38 -2.40
N LEU A 20 -7.17 3.29 -1.29
CA LEU A 20 -6.84 3.97 -0.04
C LEU A 20 -6.66 2.91 1.05
N ARG A 21 -5.61 3.02 1.86
CA ARG A 21 -5.34 2.08 2.94
C ARG A 21 -4.71 2.72 4.16
N LEU A 22 -5.09 2.22 5.33
CA LEU A 22 -4.30 2.36 6.55
C LEU A 22 -3.31 1.21 6.60
N ARG A 23 -2.02 1.50 6.70
CA ARG A 23 -0.94 0.53 6.55
C ARG A 23 -0.13 0.45 7.83
N LYS A 24 0.28 -0.76 8.19
CA LYS A 24 1.31 -1.07 9.18
C LYS A 24 2.52 -1.69 8.49
N ARG A 25 3.69 -1.11 8.71
CA ARG A 25 4.99 -1.63 8.30
C ARG A 25 5.69 -2.19 9.53
N THR A 26 6.27 -3.38 9.41
CA THR A 26 7.13 -3.96 10.45
C THR A 26 8.51 -4.11 9.84
N PHE A 27 9.50 -3.47 10.46
CA PHE A 27 10.89 -3.55 10.03
C PHE A 27 11.60 -4.73 10.71
N GLU A 28 12.73 -5.16 10.16
CA GLU A 28 13.57 -6.21 10.76
C GLU A 28 14.07 -5.84 12.16
N SER A 29 14.22 -4.53 12.44
CA SER A 29 14.53 -4.00 13.78
C SER A 29 13.43 -4.25 14.81
N GLY A 30 12.24 -4.66 14.38
CA GLY A 30 11.04 -4.76 15.21
C GLY A 30 10.26 -3.46 15.35
N GLU A 31 10.79 -2.35 14.80
CA GLU A 31 10.07 -1.09 14.74
C GLU A 31 8.81 -1.22 13.88
N MET A 32 7.78 -0.47 14.26
CA MET A 32 6.51 -0.43 13.55
C MET A 32 6.23 1.01 13.13
N ASP A 33 5.74 1.15 11.92
CA ASP A 33 5.28 2.43 11.38
C ASP A 33 3.88 2.26 10.81
N TYR A 34 3.09 3.32 10.93
CA TYR A 34 1.70 3.35 10.49
C TYR A 34 1.46 4.56 9.61
N ASP A 35 0.86 4.35 8.45
CA ASP A 35 0.60 5.42 7.47
C ASP A 35 -0.81 5.31 6.89
N LEU A 36 -1.32 6.41 6.34
CA LEU A 36 -2.49 6.42 5.47
C LEU A 36 -2.03 6.76 4.06
N GLN A 37 -2.34 5.90 3.10
CA GLN A 37 -1.81 6.00 1.75
C GLN A 37 -2.91 5.89 0.70
N LEU A 38 -2.93 6.86 -0.22
CA LEU A 38 -3.76 6.87 -1.42
C LEU A 38 -2.88 6.64 -2.65
N LYS A 39 -3.23 5.64 -3.47
CA LYS A 39 -2.57 5.35 -4.75
C LYS A 39 -3.55 5.27 -5.91
N SER A 40 -3.13 5.68 -7.10
CA SER A 40 -3.83 5.36 -8.35
C SER A 40 -3.28 4.10 -9.01
N GLU A 41 -4.09 3.43 -9.83
CA GLU A 41 -3.61 2.41 -10.76
C GLU A 41 -2.87 3.04 -11.95
N PRO A 42 -1.90 2.33 -12.55
CA PRO A 42 -1.38 2.70 -13.85
C PRO A 42 -2.46 2.46 -14.93
N ASN A 43 -2.50 3.28 -15.99
CA ASN A 43 -3.35 2.96 -17.15
C ASN A 43 -2.62 2.12 -18.20
N VAL A 44 -1.28 2.22 -18.25
CA VAL A 44 -0.38 1.52 -19.18
C VAL A 44 0.99 1.26 -18.53
N GLU A 45 1.83 0.45 -19.17
CA GLU A 45 3.25 0.33 -18.82
C GLU A 45 3.88 1.74 -18.77
N ASP A 46 4.59 2.03 -17.68
CA ASP A 46 5.26 3.31 -17.37
C ASP A 46 4.39 4.54 -16.97
N ASP A 47 3.11 4.38 -16.66
CA ASP A 47 2.30 5.51 -16.21
C ASP A 47 2.77 6.01 -14.83
N VAL A 48 2.95 7.33 -14.67
CA VAL A 48 3.32 7.91 -13.37
C VAL A 48 2.14 7.79 -12.43
N ARG A 49 2.29 6.97 -11.39
CA ARG A 49 1.25 6.77 -10.37
C ARG A 49 1.20 7.98 -9.45
N MET A 50 -0.01 8.39 -9.11
CA MET A 50 -0.23 9.27 -7.98
C MET A 50 -0.05 8.45 -6.70
N GLU A 51 0.81 8.94 -5.81
CA GLU A 51 0.95 8.45 -4.45
C GLU A 51 0.91 9.65 -3.49
N VAL A 52 -0.01 9.62 -2.54
CA VAL A 52 -0.14 10.63 -1.49
C VAL A 52 -0.20 9.90 -0.15
N GLU A 53 0.66 10.29 0.77
CA GLU A 53 0.82 9.64 2.07
C GLU A 53 0.71 10.67 3.19
N GLU A 54 -0.05 10.31 4.23
CA GLU A 54 0.02 10.95 5.53
C GLU A 54 1.01 10.13 6.38
N GLY A 55 2.22 10.65 6.52
CA GLY A 55 3.29 9.97 7.27
C GLY A 55 3.02 9.93 8.77
N SER A 56 3.21 8.77 9.38
CA SER A 56 3.03 8.47 10.80
C SER A 56 1.63 8.75 11.37
N LEU A 57 0.87 7.72 11.67
CA LEU A 57 -0.44 7.86 12.31
C LEU A 57 -0.38 8.05 13.84
N SER A 58 0.82 8.08 14.41
CA SER A 58 1.09 8.11 15.86
C SER A 58 0.45 9.26 16.62
N PHE A 59 0.16 10.38 15.95
CA PHE A 59 -0.47 11.55 16.57
C PHE A 59 -2.00 11.51 16.53
N TYR A 60 -2.61 10.54 15.83
CA TYR A 60 -4.06 10.38 15.79
C TYR A 60 -4.56 9.47 16.91
N LYS A 61 -5.71 9.83 17.46
CA LYS A 61 -6.41 9.07 18.50
C LYS A 61 -7.85 8.78 18.11
N VAL A 62 -8.38 7.69 18.62
CA VAL A 62 -9.77 7.27 18.54
C VAL A 62 -10.41 7.35 19.93
N LYS A 63 -11.69 7.72 20.00
CA LYS A 63 -12.42 7.80 21.26
C LYS A 63 -13.11 6.45 21.52
N ILE A 64 -12.82 5.83 22.67
CA ILE A 64 -13.42 4.57 23.11
C ILE A 64 -14.03 4.80 24.48
N GLY A 65 -15.37 4.89 24.55
CA GLY A 65 -16.07 5.36 25.75
C GLY A 65 -15.61 6.77 26.13
N ASP A 66 -15.05 6.93 27.33
CA ASP A 66 -14.51 8.20 27.83
C ASP A 66 -13.00 8.36 27.63
N GLN A 67 -12.34 7.37 27.04
CA GLN A 67 -10.89 7.35 26.85
C GLN A 67 -10.49 7.65 25.40
N TRP A 68 -9.28 8.18 25.23
CA TRP A 68 -8.66 8.40 23.92
C TRP A 68 -7.46 7.47 23.78
N GLU A 69 -7.53 6.58 22.80
CA GLU A 69 -6.48 5.62 22.51
C GLU A 69 -5.79 5.95 21.18
N PRO A 70 -4.48 5.71 21.03
CA PRO A 70 -3.79 5.81 19.75
C PRO A 70 -4.47 4.96 18.67
N ILE A 71 -4.57 5.49 17.45
CA ILE A 71 -5.14 4.70 16.34
C ILE A 71 -4.26 3.48 16.01
N GLU A 72 -2.96 3.54 16.26
CA GLU A 72 -2.01 2.47 16.02
C GLU A 72 -2.30 1.23 16.88
N ASP A 73 -2.80 1.41 18.10
CA ASP A 73 -3.21 0.33 19.00
C ASP A 73 -4.47 -0.38 18.47
N LEU A 74 -5.45 0.40 18.00
CA LEU A 74 -6.65 -0.11 17.35
C LEU A 74 -6.30 -0.89 16.06
N LEU A 75 -5.46 -0.32 15.20
CA LEU A 75 -4.98 -0.99 13.98
C LEU A 75 -4.18 -2.25 14.30
N GLY A 76 -3.31 -2.20 15.31
CA GLY A 76 -2.56 -3.34 15.79
C GLY A 76 -3.48 -4.49 16.23
N SER A 77 -4.56 -4.17 16.95
CA SER A 77 -5.59 -5.16 17.33
C SER A 77 -6.31 -5.74 16.10
N ILE A 78 -6.71 -4.91 15.14
CA ILE A 78 -7.36 -5.35 13.90
C ILE A 78 -6.44 -6.31 13.12
N PHE A 79 -5.13 -6.01 13.03
CA PHE A 79 -4.20 -6.87 12.31
C PHE A 79 -3.89 -8.20 13.02
N LYS A 80 -3.94 -8.24 14.36
CA LYS A 80 -3.84 -9.53 15.09
C LYS A 80 -4.96 -10.51 14.72
N PHE A 81 -6.13 -10.01 14.30
CA PHE A 81 -7.21 -10.86 13.82
C PHE A 81 -6.80 -11.71 12.61
N VAL A 82 -5.99 -11.18 11.69
CA VAL A 82 -5.52 -11.95 10.51
C VAL A 82 -4.29 -12.81 10.81
N GLU A 83 -3.47 -12.45 11.81
CA GLU A 83 -2.31 -13.24 12.26
C GLU A 83 -2.70 -14.57 12.93
N GLY A 84 -3.94 -14.70 13.42
CA GLY A 84 -4.46 -15.95 14.00
C GLY A 84 -4.16 -16.16 15.48
N ASP A 85 -3.66 -15.12 16.18
CA ASP A 85 -3.01 -15.28 17.50
C ASP A 85 -3.86 -14.95 18.75
N ILE A 86 -5.19 -14.77 18.65
CA ILE A 86 -6.01 -14.55 19.88
C ILE A 86 -7.39 -15.25 19.80
N PRO A 87 -7.74 -16.13 20.76
CA PRO A 87 -9.15 -16.48 21.00
C PRO A 87 -9.88 -15.25 21.56
N GLN A 88 -10.88 -14.76 20.81
CA GLN A 88 -11.73 -13.62 21.16
C GLN A 88 -12.13 -13.63 22.66
N ARG A 89 -11.61 -12.70 23.45
CA ARG A 89 -12.04 -12.48 24.84
C ARG A 89 -12.06 -10.98 25.15
N GLY A 90 -13.27 -10.43 25.29
CA GLY A 90 -13.52 -9.07 25.80
C GLY A 90 -14.54 -8.27 24.98
N PRO A 91 -15.32 -7.37 25.60
CA PRO A 91 -16.37 -6.59 24.92
C PRO A 91 -15.83 -5.49 23.98
N ALA A 92 -14.56 -5.07 24.11
CA ALA A 92 -13.83 -4.23 23.14
C ALA A 92 -12.88 -5.05 22.21
N SER A 93 -12.98 -6.38 22.27
CA SER A 93 -12.16 -7.32 21.48
C SER A 93 -12.89 -7.90 20.26
N ASP A 94 -14.13 -7.47 20.02
CA ASP A 94 -14.88 -7.88 18.85
C ASP A 94 -14.40 -7.11 17.62
N PHE A 95 -13.97 -7.85 16.61
CA PHE A 95 -13.41 -7.33 15.37
C PHE A 95 -14.35 -6.35 14.66
N HIS A 96 -15.66 -6.62 14.64
CA HIS A 96 -16.61 -5.72 13.98
C HIS A 96 -16.72 -4.38 14.69
N SER A 97 -16.75 -4.38 16.03
CA SER A 97 -16.74 -3.14 16.82
C SER A 97 -15.49 -2.30 16.54
N GLN A 98 -14.33 -2.94 16.33
CA GLN A 98 -13.08 -2.26 15.96
C GLN A 98 -13.14 -1.64 14.56
N ILE A 99 -13.75 -2.34 13.60
CA ILE A 99 -13.99 -1.82 12.24
C ILE A 99 -14.93 -0.62 12.25
N GLU A 100 -15.98 -0.64 13.09
CA GLU A 100 -16.87 0.51 13.25
C GLU A 100 -16.15 1.72 13.86
N LEU A 101 -15.26 1.51 14.85
CA LEU A 101 -14.43 2.58 15.41
C LEU A 101 -13.53 3.25 14.36
N ILE A 102 -12.94 2.47 13.43
CA ILE A 102 -12.19 3.04 12.29
C ILE A 102 -13.11 3.87 11.39
N THR A 103 -14.29 3.35 11.08
CA THR A 103 -15.28 4.04 10.24
C THR A 103 -15.72 5.37 10.87
N ASP A 104 -15.97 5.39 12.17
CA ASP A 104 -16.35 6.61 12.89
C ASP A 104 -15.18 7.59 13.03
N TRP A 105 -13.95 7.11 13.20
CA TRP A 105 -12.76 7.95 13.16
C TRP A 105 -12.62 8.63 11.78
N ILE A 106 -12.82 7.91 10.68
CA ILE A 106 -12.79 8.48 9.32
C ILE A 106 -13.87 9.55 9.17
N LYS A 107 -15.11 9.29 9.60
CA LYS A 107 -16.20 10.28 9.57
C LYS A 107 -15.83 11.53 10.35
N PHE A 108 -15.30 11.38 11.57
CA PHE A 108 -14.85 12.49 12.40
C PHE A 108 -13.73 13.31 11.74
N LYS A 109 -12.81 12.63 11.04
CA LYS A 109 -11.67 13.26 10.34
C LYS A 109 -11.98 13.68 8.90
N SER A 110 -13.18 13.47 8.38
CA SER A 110 -13.53 13.70 6.97
C SER A 110 -13.23 15.12 6.46
N ASN A 111 -13.35 16.12 7.35
CA ASN A 111 -13.08 17.53 7.05
C ASN A 111 -11.68 18.01 7.48
N SER A 112 -10.85 17.13 8.03
CA SER A 112 -9.48 17.48 8.43
C SER A 112 -8.54 17.65 7.23
N THR A 113 -7.33 18.12 7.51
CA THR A 113 -6.26 18.37 6.54
C THR A 113 -5.35 17.15 6.34
N ILE A 114 -5.88 15.94 6.50
CA ILE A 114 -5.17 14.70 6.18
C ILE A 114 -4.96 14.64 4.67
N ASP A 115 -3.71 14.52 4.22
CA ASP A 115 -3.34 14.72 2.81
C ASP A 115 -4.09 13.79 1.84
N PRO A 116 -4.16 12.46 2.08
CA PRO A 116 -4.99 11.55 1.29
C PRO A 116 -6.48 11.97 1.22
N PHE A 117 -7.06 12.49 2.31
CA PHE A 117 -8.47 12.92 2.34
C PHE A 117 -8.68 14.21 1.55
N VAL A 118 -7.76 15.17 1.66
CA VAL A 118 -7.77 16.40 0.85
C VAL A 118 -7.66 16.06 -0.62
N LYS A 119 -6.77 15.13 -0.99
CA LYS A 119 -6.61 14.68 -2.38
C LYS A 119 -7.86 13.99 -2.90
N LEU A 120 -8.49 13.09 -2.12
CA LEU A 120 -9.74 12.44 -2.51
C LEU A 120 -10.87 13.43 -2.77
N LYS A 121 -11.08 14.41 -1.89
CA LYS A 121 -12.12 15.45 -2.09
C LYS A 121 -11.90 16.25 -3.38
N ARG A 122 -10.64 16.48 -3.77
CA ARG A 122 -10.30 17.13 -5.06
C ARG A 122 -10.56 16.22 -6.26
N PHE A 123 -10.37 14.91 -6.10
CA PHE A 123 -10.64 13.92 -7.16
C PHE A 123 -12.15 13.73 -7.39
N PHE A 124 -12.96 13.87 -6.33
CA PHE A 124 -14.42 13.75 -6.37
C PHE A 124 -15.11 15.08 -6.02
N PRO A 125 -14.97 16.14 -6.84
CA PRO A 125 -15.52 17.46 -6.51
C PRO A 125 -17.06 17.48 -6.46
N GLN A 126 -17.72 16.50 -7.10
CA GLN A 126 -19.18 16.36 -7.09
C GLN A 126 -19.71 15.60 -5.87
N ASP A 127 -18.82 14.94 -5.11
CA ASP A 127 -19.19 14.22 -3.89
C ASP A 127 -18.34 14.71 -2.70
N PRO A 128 -18.69 15.86 -2.10
CA PRO A 128 -17.95 16.43 -0.97
C PRO A 128 -17.96 15.52 0.27
N LEU A 129 -18.84 14.51 0.31
CA LEU A 129 -18.98 13.56 1.40
C LEU A 129 -18.21 12.25 1.16
N ILE A 130 -17.46 12.13 0.06
CA ILE A 130 -16.74 10.89 -0.32
C ILE A 130 -15.95 10.28 0.86
N VAL A 131 -15.21 11.11 1.60
CA VAL A 131 -14.38 10.66 2.73
C VAL A 131 -15.23 10.12 3.86
N SER A 132 -16.35 10.77 4.19
CA SER A 132 -17.25 10.34 5.27
C SER A 132 -17.98 9.02 4.97
N LYS A 133 -18.01 8.60 3.71
CA LYS A 133 -18.62 7.34 3.26
C LYS A 133 -17.63 6.17 3.27
N LEU A 134 -16.33 6.44 3.39
CA LEU A 134 -15.30 5.41 3.40
C LEU A 134 -15.49 4.49 4.60
N ARG A 135 -15.33 3.19 4.35
CA ARG A 135 -15.33 2.13 5.36
C ARG A 135 -14.29 1.07 5.01
N PRO A 136 -13.78 0.31 5.99
CA PRO A 136 -12.94 -0.83 5.70
C PRO A 136 -13.67 -1.89 4.85
N VAL A 137 -13.00 -2.40 3.82
CA VAL A 137 -13.55 -3.42 2.90
C VAL A 137 -12.69 -4.67 2.80
N LEU A 138 -11.36 -4.54 2.88
CA LEU A 138 -10.41 -5.64 2.78
C LEU A 138 -9.27 -5.49 3.80
N ILE A 139 -8.73 -6.61 4.26
CA ILE A 139 -7.43 -6.67 4.95
C ILE A 139 -6.44 -7.44 4.08
N GLY A 140 -5.30 -6.82 3.82
CA GLY A 140 -4.15 -7.44 3.15
C GLY A 140 -3.02 -7.71 4.13
N VAL A 141 -2.39 -8.87 4.02
CA VAL A 141 -1.13 -9.20 4.70
C VAL A 141 -0.12 -9.54 3.62
N SER A 142 1.03 -8.87 3.60
CA SER A 142 2.07 -9.10 2.60
C SER A 142 3.44 -9.25 3.25
N LYS A 143 4.12 -10.33 2.86
CA LYS A 143 5.57 -10.48 3.03
C LYS A 143 6.23 -10.04 1.73
N ARG A 144 7.19 -9.13 1.84
CA ARG A 144 7.89 -8.50 0.71
C ARG A 144 9.38 -8.66 0.90
N GLU A 145 10.04 -9.16 -0.14
CA GLU A 145 11.50 -9.26 -0.22
C GLU A 145 11.99 -8.26 -1.27
N ARG A 146 12.88 -7.34 -0.87
CA ARG A 146 13.36 -6.24 -1.72
C ARG A 146 14.76 -6.51 -2.25
N PHE A 147 14.98 -6.16 -3.51
CA PHE A 147 16.25 -6.29 -4.21
C PHE A 147 16.57 -4.97 -4.91
N HIS A 148 17.85 -4.61 -4.95
CA HIS A 148 18.29 -3.44 -5.72
C HIS A 148 18.97 -3.89 -7.01
N VAL A 149 18.52 -3.33 -8.13
CA VAL A 149 19.13 -3.53 -9.44
C VAL A 149 20.05 -2.36 -9.72
N PHE A 150 21.30 -2.67 -10.05
CA PHE A 150 22.30 -1.65 -10.34
C PHE A 150 23.21 -2.09 -11.47
N ILE A 151 23.88 -1.10 -12.05
CA ILE A 151 24.92 -1.29 -13.05
C ILE A 151 26.17 -0.52 -12.62
N GLN A 152 27.35 -1.02 -12.99
CA GLN A 152 28.59 -0.31 -12.66
C GLN A 152 28.86 0.79 -13.68
N GLU A 153 29.37 1.93 -13.21
CA GLU A 153 29.86 3.01 -14.06
C GLU A 153 30.90 2.47 -15.06
N GLY A 154 30.73 2.80 -16.34
CA GLY A 154 31.57 2.32 -17.44
C GLY A 154 31.03 1.09 -18.17
N GLU A 155 30.04 0.38 -17.61
CA GLU A 155 29.32 -0.68 -18.34
C GLU A 155 28.25 -0.11 -19.29
N THR A 156 27.86 1.15 -19.08
CA THR A 156 26.86 1.88 -19.89
C THR A 156 27.19 3.36 -19.99
N GLU A 157 26.43 4.10 -20.80
CA GLU A 157 26.49 5.57 -20.88
C GLU A 157 25.83 6.28 -19.68
N LEU A 158 25.17 5.53 -18.79
CA LEU A 158 24.53 6.08 -17.59
C LEU A 158 25.57 6.63 -16.63
N LYS A 159 25.18 7.65 -15.86
CA LYS A 159 26.05 8.29 -14.85
C LYS A 159 25.44 8.13 -13.46
N PRO A 160 26.25 7.99 -12.41
CA PRO A 160 25.75 8.01 -11.04
C PRO A 160 25.02 9.32 -10.75
N LEU A 161 23.78 9.22 -10.27
CA LEU A 161 22.97 10.38 -9.87
C LEU A 161 22.88 10.42 -8.34
N TYR A 162 23.61 11.37 -7.75
CA TYR A 162 23.73 11.54 -6.30
C TYR A 162 22.55 12.29 -5.66
N THR A 163 21.50 12.61 -6.43
CA THR A 163 20.40 13.49 -6.00
C THR A 163 19.13 12.73 -5.56
N VAL A 164 19.15 11.40 -5.53
CA VAL A 164 18.01 10.63 -5.00
C VAL A 164 17.96 10.84 -3.49
N ARG A 165 16.88 11.48 -3.00
CA ARG A 165 16.72 11.95 -1.61
C ARG A 165 16.84 10.85 -0.53
N GLU A 166 16.87 9.58 -0.91
CA GLU A 166 16.94 8.42 -0.02
C GLU A 166 17.75 7.29 -0.67
N LEU A 167 19.01 7.56 -1.00
CA LEU A 167 19.90 6.55 -1.57
C LEU A 167 20.23 5.47 -0.50
N PRO A 168 20.02 4.16 -0.76
CA PRO A 168 20.41 3.12 0.19
C PRO A 168 21.89 3.15 0.53
N THR A 169 22.25 2.79 1.77
CA THR A 169 23.64 2.82 2.30
C THR A 169 24.64 2.12 1.38
N PHE A 170 24.24 1.02 0.73
CA PHE A 170 25.06 0.31 -0.25
C PHE A 170 25.56 1.22 -1.37
N PHE A 171 24.70 2.06 -1.94
CA PHE A 171 25.05 2.96 -3.03
C PHE A 171 25.85 4.18 -2.55
N ILE A 172 25.62 4.63 -1.32
CA ILE A 172 26.45 5.66 -0.67
C ILE A 172 27.89 5.16 -0.52
N GLN A 173 28.06 3.89 -0.11
CA GLN A 173 29.36 3.26 0.06
C GLN A 173 30.01 2.83 -1.26
N ASN A 174 29.23 2.68 -2.32
CA ASN A 174 29.68 2.24 -3.64
C ASN A 174 29.23 3.23 -4.74
N PRO A 175 29.83 4.43 -4.82
CA PRO A 175 29.34 5.52 -5.66
C PRO A 175 29.42 5.26 -7.18
N ARG A 176 30.18 4.23 -7.59
CA ARG A 176 30.22 3.76 -8.99
C ARG A 176 29.03 2.89 -9.37
N ASN A 177 28.23 2.43 -8.41
CA ASN A 177 27.03 1.64 -8.68
C ASN A 177 25.86 2.58 -8.92
N ILE A 178 25.31 2.52 -10.13
CA ILE A 178 24.17 3.32 -10.55
C ILE A 178 22.90 2.55 -10.20
N TRP A 179 22.09 3.08 -9.29
CA TRP A 179 20.83 2.46 -8.89
C TRP A 179 19.78 2.63 -10.00
N LEU A 180 19.41 1.52 -10.64
CA LEU A 180 18.47 1.50 -11.77
C LEU A 180 17.05 1.27 -11.29
N ALA A 181 16.85 0.25 -10.45
CA ALA A 181 15.52 -0.16 -10.02
C ALA A 181 15.53 -0.69 -8.60
N GLU A 182 14.37 -0.60 -7.94
CA GLU A 182 14.02 -1.47 -6.81
C GLU A 182 13.08 -2.55 -7.34
N MET A 183 13.38 -3.80 -7.03
CA MET A 183 12.48 -4.91 -7.27
C MET A 183 11.92 -5.41 -5.94
N SER A 184 10.68 -5.87 -5.93
CA SER A 184 10.12 -6.59 -4.80
C SER A 184 9.38 -7.85 -5.22
N ALA A 185 9.72 -8.96 -4.56
CA ALA A 185 8.95 -10.19 -4.62
C ALA A 185 7.97 -10.21 -3.44
N ASP A 186 6.68 -10.23 -3.75
CA ASP A 186 5.63 -10.15 -2.76
C ASP A 186 4.83 -11.45 -2.72
N HIS A 187 4.59 -11.94 -1.52
CA HIS A 187 3.58 -12.95 -1.25
C HIS A 187 2.53 -12.35 -0.31
N ALA A 188 1.31 -12.22 -0.82
CA ALA A 188 0.24 -11.49 -0.16
C ALA A 188 -1.05 -12.30 -0.06
N HIS A 189 -1.76 -12.12 1.05
CA HIS A 189 -3.05 -12.71 1.35
C HIS A 189 -4.06 -11.60 1.64
N PHE A 190 -5.20 -11.63 0.96
CA PHE A 190 -6.27 -10.66 1.16
C PHE A 190 -7.54 -11.34 1.63
N PHE A 191 -8.22 -10.70 2.57
CA PHE A 191 -9.43 -11.19 3.21
C PHE A 191 -10.52 -10.12 3.17
N SER A 192 -11.77 -10.53 2.94
CA SER A 192 -12.91 -9.65 3.17
C SER A 192 -13.12 -9.41 4.65
N ILE A 193 -13.48 -8.17 5.01
CA ILE A 193 -13.91 -7.81 6.37
C ILE A 193 -15.13 -8.65 6.80
N LYS A 194 -16.03 -8.98 5.87
CA LYS A 194 -17.25 -9.76 6.16
C LYS A 194 -16.99 -11.27 6.25
N ASN A 195 -16.01 -11.77 5.51
CA ASN A 195 -15.76 -13.20 5.40
C ASN A 195 -14.26 -13.53 5.32
N LYS A 196 -13.69 -13.90 6.46
CA LYS A 196 -12.28 -14.33 6.56
C LYS A 196 -11.98 -15.64 5.80
N LYS A 197 -12.99 -16.46 5.46
CA LYS A 197 -12.75 -17.71 4.72
C LYS A 197 -12.48 -17.47 3.24
N ALA A 198 -13.03 -16.40 2.68
CA ALA A 198 -12.75 -15.99 1.32
C ALA A 198 -11.38 -15.28 1.30
N ARG A 199 -10.41 -15.88 0.61
CA ARG A 199 -9.03 -15.38 0.55
C ARG A 199 -8.54 -15.32 -0.88
N ASN A 200 -8.06 -14.15 -1.31
CA ASN A 200 -7.24 -14.03 -2.50
C ASN A 200 -5.75 -14.17 -2.13
N VAL A 201 -4.98 -14.87 -2.95
CA VAL A 201 -3.52 -15.03 -2.75
C VAL A 201 -2.82 -14.48 -3.98
N ILE A 202 -1.95 -13.50 -3.76
CA ILE A 202 -1.20 -12.83 -4.82
C ILE A 202 0.27 -13.11 -4.61
N MET A 203 0.92 -13.61 -5.66
CA MET A 203 2.36 -13.69 -5.79
C MET A 203 2.76 -12.80 -6.95
N GLU A 204 3.55 -11.77 -6.68
CA GLU A 204 3.95 -10.82 -7.72
C GLU A 204 5.41 -10.42 -7.61
N LEU A 205 5.95 -9.97 -8.74
CA LEU A 205 7.23 -9.30 -8.84
C LEU A 205 6.96 -7.87 -9.32
N GLU A 206 7.24 -6.89 -8.46
CA GLU A 206 7.10 -5.46 -8.76
C GLU A 206 8.49 -4.89 -9.08
N ILE A 207 8.58 -4.04 -10.10
CA ILE A 207 9.80 -3.31 -10.46
C ILE A 207 9.49 -1.83 -10.47
N GLU A 208 10.21 -1.06 -9.66
CA GLU A 208 10.11 0.38 -9.58
C GLU A 208 11.37 1.02 -10.15
N ASN A 209 11.22 1.85 -11.19
CA ASN A 209 12.34 2.62 -11.73
C ASN A 209 12.83 3.65 -10.69
N LYS A 210 14.12 3.62 -10.38
CA LYS A 210 14.78 4.55 -9.46
C LYS A 210 15.69 5.55 -10.19
N TYR A 211 15.95 5.32 -11.49
CA TYR A 211 16.78 6.21 -12.28
C TYR A 211 15.95 7.39 -12.86
N PRO A 212 16.36 8.66 -12.63
CA PRO A 212 15.63 9.85 -13.05
C PRO A 212 15.44 10.04 -14.57
N ASP A 213 16.38 9.61 -15.41
CA ASP A 213 16.23 9.71 -16.86
C ASP A 213 15.26 8.64 -17.35
N SER A 214 14.01 9.04 -17.54
CA SER A 214 12.92 8.13 -17.87
C SER A 214 13.07 7.47 -19.23
N ILE A 215 13.82 8.02 -20.19
CA ILE A 215 13.91 7.39 -21.52
C ILE A 215 14.87 6.21 -21.46
N ILE A 216 16.10 6.46 -20.99
CA ILE A 216 17.12 5.41 -20.96
C ILE A 216 16.77 4.37 -19.90
N SER A 217 16.27 4.78 -18.73
CA SER A 217 15.88 3.83 -17.68
C SER A 217 14.78 2.89 -18.13
N LYS A 218 13.76 3.39 -18.85
CA LYS A 218 12.68 2.57 -19.40
C LYS A 218 13.19 1.46 -20.30
N GLU A 219 14.18 1.73 -21.14
CA GLU A 219 14.76 0.70 -22.00
C GLU A 219 15.39 -0.44 -21.18
N TYR A 220 16.13 -0.11 -20.11
CA TYR A 220 16.72 -1.11 -19.22
C TYR A 220 15.65 -1.86 -18.41
N ILE A 221 14.64 -1.17 -17.89
CA ILE A 221 13.53 -1.79 -17.15
C ILE A 221 12.72 -2.72 -18.05
N HIS A 222 12.43 -2.30 -19.28
CA HIS A 222 11.69 -3.12 -20.25
C HIS A 222 12.48 -4.39 -20.63
N LYS A 223 13.80 -4.26 -20.86
CA LYS A 223 14.69 -5.42 -21.07
C LYS A 223 14.67 -6.36 -19.86
N LEU A 224 14.79 -5.81 -18.65
CA LEU A 224 14.72 -6.57 -17.41
C LEU A 224 13.38 -7.30 -17.26
N ASN A 225 12.25 -6.61 -17.49
CA ASN A 225 10.91 -7.20 -17.47
C ASN A 225 10.81 -8.40 -18.42
N ASN A 226 11.27 -8.27 -19.67
CA ASN A 226 11.23 -9.34 -20.65
C ASN A 226 12.08 -10.55 -20.26
N GLU A 227 13.28 -10.33 -19.73
CA GLU A 227 14.16 -11.40 -19.25
C GLU A 227 13.56 -12.11 -18.03
N LEU A 228 12.96 -11.38 -17.10
CA LEU A 228 12.29 -11.95 -15.92
C LEU A 228 11.03 -12.73 -16.32
N ALA A 229 10.20 -12.17 -17.20
CA ALA A 229 9.01 -12.82 -17.75
C ALA A 229 9.37 -14.17 -18.37
N LYS A 230 10.42 -14.20 -19.19
CA LYS A 230 10.91 -15.42 -19.82
C LYS A 230 11.51 -16.41 -18.81
N LYS A 231 12.30 -15.94 -17.86
CA LYS A 231 13.02 -16.78 -16.89
C LYS A 231 12.08 -17.44 -15.88
N PHE A 232 11.05 -16.71 -15.43
CA PHE A 232 10.15 -17.14 -14.38
C PHE A 232 8.77 -17.55 -14.91
N SER A 233 8.53 -17.47 -16.22
CA SER A 233 7.22 -17.72 -16.85
C SER A 233 6.11 -16.90 -16.21
N ILE A 234 6.38 -15.60 -15.99
CA ILE A 234 5.43 -14.64 -15.41
C ILE A 234 4.91 -13.69 -16.48
N GLU A 235 3.69 -13.19 -16.29
CA GLU A 235 3.03 -12.23 -17.18
C GLU A 235 2.86 -10.88 -16.48
N ALA A 236 2.88 -9.79 -17.27
CA ALA A 236 2.64 -8.46 -16.75
C ALA A 236 1.18 -8.31 -16.31
N ASN A 237 0.96 -7.77 -15.11
CA ASN A 237 -0.35 -7.40 -14.60
C ASN A 237 -0.36 -5.92 -14.22
N TYR A 238 -1.44 -5.21 -14.56
CA TYR A 238 -1.62 -3.78 -14.31
C TYR A 238 -2.64 -3.49 -13.21
N ASP A 239 -3.40 -4.49 -12.77
CA ASP A 239 -4.29 -4.34 -11.63
C ASP A 239 -3.45 -4.35 -10.34
N SER A 240 -3.64 -3.36 -9.46
CA SER A 240 -3.07 -3.49 -8.11
C SER A 240 -3.66 -4.68 -7.38
N LYS A 241 -2.93 -5.10 -6.35
CA LYS A 241 -3.42 -6.05 -5.35
C LYS A 241 -4.81 -5.72 -4.81
N TYR A 242 -5.14 -4.44 -4.66
CA TYR A 242 -6.47 -4.01 -4.20
C TYR A 242 -7.53 -4.40 -5.23
N ARG A 243 -7.32 -3.98 -6.48
CA ARG A 243 -8.26 -4.21 -7.57
C ARG A 243 -8.46 -5.70 -7.86
N ASP A 244 -7.37 -6.45 -7.95
CA ASP A 244 -7.41 -7.91 -8.14
C ASP A 244 -8.18 -8.59 -7.00
N SER A 245 -7.92 -8.19 -5.75
CA SER A 245 -8.62 -8.75 -4.59
C SER A 245 -10.10 -8.39 -4.52
N ILE A 246 -10.49 -7.16 -4.90
CA ILE A 246 -11.91 -6.79 -4.99
C ILE A 246 -12.61 -7.64 -6.04
N LEU A 247 -12.02 -7.80 -7.24
CA LEU A 247 -12.58 -8.63 -8.31
C LEU A 247 -12.75 -10.10 -7.87
N HIS A 248 -11.74 -10.65 -7.18
CA HIS A 248 -11.78 -12.02 -6.68
C HIS A 248 -12.79 -12.23 -5.55
N LEU A 249 -12.98 -11.22 -4.70
CA LEU A 249 -13.79 -11.31 -3.47
C LEU A 249 -15.14 -10.60 -3.60
N MET A 250 -15.58 -10.21 -4.81
CA MET A 250 -16.71 -9.30 -5.02
C MET A 250 -18.01 -9.78 -4.35
N ASP A 251 -18.29 -11.09 -4.38
CA ASP A 251 -19.47 -11.70 -3.72
C ASP A 251 -19.41 -11.66 -2.18
N ASN A 252 -18.28 -11.27 -1.61
CA ASN A 252 -18.01 -11.24 -0.18
C ASN A 252 -17.76 -9.82 0.36
N ILE A 253 -17.86 -8.77 -0.45
CA ILE A 253 -17.62 -7.37 -0.08
C ILE A 253 -18.93 -6.64 0.24
#